data_AF-A0A9E9DHK9-F1
#
_entry.id   AF-A0A9E9DHK9-F1
#
_cell.length_a   1.000
_cell.length_b   1.000
_cell.length_c   1.000
_cell.angle_alpha   90.00
_cell.angle_beta   90.00
_cell.angle_gamma   90.00
#
_symmetry.space_group_name_H-M   'P 1'
#
loop_
_entity.id
_entity.type
_entity.pdbx_description
1 polymer ?
#
loop_
_entity_poly.entity_id
_entity_poly.type
_entity_poly.pdbx_seq_one_letter_code
_entity_poly.pdbx_strand_id
1 'polypeptide(L)'
;MWLLLAAPAMAMAQQSAPIDADKKAAIKDLLDAIDANKLVAAIGDGAQQQAKQLAPQVLERQLVANKTMSDAQKQAIVPTLQERSVQKLVEGAGKVFTSDAFKNDAVQAQYAAYGKFYTTDEIKGLTAFYKSAVGQKYIKVQDQVGQEVVGGLMQKYMPQSIDATSKQADAEIAAAAKSAPKAPAKK
;
A
#
# COMPACT_ATOMS: atom_id res chain seq x y z
N MET A 1 9.36 -8.79 1.27
CA MET A 1 9.25 -8.44 -0.14
C MET A 1 9.39 -6.93 -0.19
N TRP A 2 10.48 -6.42 -0.77
CA TRP A 2 10.77 -5.00 -0.79
C TRP A 2 9.62 -4.27 -1.50
N LEU A 3 8.95 -3.34 -0.82
CA LEU A 3 7.96 -2.44 -1.41
C LEU A 3 8.69 -1.54 -2.40
N LEU A 4 8.75 -1.97 -3.66
CA LEU A 4 9.17 -1.14 -4.78
C LEU A 4 8.11 -0.06 -5.00
N LEU A 5 8.54 1.19 -4.88
CA LEU A 5 7.87 2.34 -5.49
C LEU A 5 7.61 1.99 -6.96
N ALA A 6 6.33 1.88 -7.33
CA ALA A 6 5.93 1.63 -8.69
C ALA A 6 6.30 2.84 -9.56
N ALA A 7 7.43 2.75 -10.25
CA ALA A 7 7.69 3.61 -11.41
C ALA A 7 6.68 3.23 -12.52
N PRO A 8 6.06 4.19 -13.23
CA PRO A 8 5.19 3.88 -14.35
C PRO A 8 6.05 3.33 -15.49
N ALA A 9 6.19 2.01 -15.54
CA ALA A 9 6.75 1.33 -16.68
C ALA A 9 5.76 1.48 -17.85
N MET A 10 6.10 2.31 -18.82
CA MET A 10 5.57 2.17 -20.19
C MET A 10 6.09 0.84 -20.73
N ALA A 11 5.41 -0.25 -20.39
CA ALA A 11 5.72 -1.56 -20.91
C ALA A 11 5.01 -1.73 -22.25
N MET A 12 5.80 -1.86 -23.33
CA MET A 12 5.35 -2.47 -24.57
C MET A 12 4.61 -3.76 -24.20
N ALA A 13 3.36 -3.88 -24.65
CA ALA A 13 2.56 -5.08 -24.46
C ALA A 13 3.15 -6.20 -25.33
N GLN A 14 4.23 -6.81 -24.87
CA GLN A 14 4.65 -8.11 -25.36
C GLN A 14 3.62 -9.11 -24.87
N GLN A 15 2.71 -9.43 -25.78
CA GLN A 15 1.61 -10.37 -25.58
C GLN A 15 2.23 -11.68 -25.08
N SER A 16 2.05 -11.95 -23.79
CA SER A 16 2.65 -13.10 -23.14
C SER A 16 2.05 -14.35 -23.78
N ALA A 17 2.90 -15.27 -24.26
CA ALA A 17 2.43 -16.53 -24.80
C ALA A 17 1.54 -17.25 -23.77
N PRO A 18 0.50 -17.99 -24.20
CA PRO A 18 -0.31 -18.81 -23.31
C PRO A 18 0.58 -19.68 -22.42
N ILE A 19 0.29 -19.74 -21.12
CA ILE A 19 1.03 -20.60 -20.18
C ILE A 19 0.66 -22.05 -20.51
N ASP A 20 1.62 -22.82 -21.00
CA ASP A 20 1.46 -24.26 -21.25
C ASP A 20 1.31 -25.06 -19.93
N ALA A 21 0.93 -26.34 -20.05
CA ALA A 21 0.65 -27.19 -18.91
C ALA A 21 1.87 -27.39 -17.99
N ASP A 22 3.06 -27.54 -18.57
CA ASP A 22 4.30 -27.77 -17.82
C ASP A 22 4.68 -26.53 -17.02
N LYS A 23 4.59 -25.35 -17.64
CA LYS A 23 4.83 -24.08 -16.99
C LYS A 23 3.81 -23.82 -15.89
N LYS A 24 2.53 -24.13 -16.12
CA LYS A 24 1.48 -24.01 -15.11
C LYS A 24 1.76 -24.90 -13.89
N ALA A 25 2.18 -26.14 -14.10
CA ALA A 25 2.55 -27.05 -13.00
C ALA A 25 3.76 -26.54 -12.22
N ALA A 26 4.81 -26.07 -12.92
CA ALA A 26 5.99 -25.50 -12.29
C ALA A 26 5.66 -24.25 -11.44
N ILE A 27 4.78 -23.36 -11.92
CA ILE A 27 4.33 -22.20 -11.15
C ILE A 27 3.56 -22.64 -9.92
N LYS A 28 2.68 -23.64 -10.03
CA LYS A 28 1.95 -24.16 -8.86
C LYS A 28 2.93 -24.61 -7.77
N ASP A 29 3.93 -25.40 -8.13
CA ASP A 29 4.94 -25.90 -7.19
C ASP A 29 5.74 -24.77 -6.54
N LEU A 30 6.02 -23.70 -7.29
CA LEU A 30 6.67 -22.50 -6.76
C LEU A 30 5.78 -21.78 -5.75
N LEU A 31 4.51 -21.55 -6.10
CA LEU A 31 3.54 -20.86 -5.23
C LEU A 31 3.33 -21.62 -3.92
N ASP A 32 3.30 -22.95 -3.97
CA ASP A 32 3.24 -23.79 -2.77
C ASP A 32 4.53 -23.66 -1.93
N ALA A 33 5.70 -23.63 -2.56
CA ALA A 33 6.99 -23.51 -1.87
C ALA A 33 7.20 -22.17 -1.15
N ILE A 34 6.58 -21.09 -1.65
CA ILE A 34 6.67 -19.74 -1.08
C ILE A 34 5.49 -19.37 -0.17
N ASP A 35 4.55 -20.30 0.07
CA ASP A 35 3.30 -20.04 0.81
C ASP A 35 2.52 -18.85 0.24
N ALA A 36 2.22 -18.90 -1.06
CA ALA A 36 1.55 -17.83 -1.79
C ALA A 36 0.18 -17.48 -1.22
N ASN A 37 -0.52 -18.43 -0.60
CA ASN A 37 -1.79 -18.19 0.09
C ASN A 37 -1.64 -17.24 1.27
N LYS A 38 -0.57 -17.39 2.06
CA LYS A 38 -0.24 -16.47 3.15
C LYS A 38 0.09 -15.07 2.62
N LEU A 39 0.79 -14.98 1.47
CA LEU A 39 1.05 -13.70 0.82
C LEU A 39 -0.25 -13.02 0.36
N VAL A 40 -1.16 -13.76 -0.29
CA VAL A 40 -2.47 -13.25 -0.73
C VAL A 40 -3.29 -12.77 0.46
N ALA A 41 -3.31 -13.52 1.57
CA ALA A 41 -3.98 -13.12 2.79
C ALA A 41 -3.40 -11.80 3.34
N ALA A 42 -2.07 -11.69 3.43
CA ALA A 42 -1.41 -10.46 3.91
C ALA A 42 -1.71 -9.24 3.03
N ILE A 43 -1.77 -9.41 1.70
CA ILE A 43 -2.16 -8.34 0.77
C ILE A 43 -3.62 -7.92 1.01
N GLY A 44 -4.52 -8.90 1.12
CA GLY A 44 -5.94 -8.65 1.38
C GLY A 44 -6.17 -7.92 2.71
N ASP A 45 -5.50 -8.37 3.77
CA ASP A 45 -5.55 -7.74 5.09
C ASP A 45 -5.00 -6.31 5.05
N GLY A 46 -3.85 -6.09 4.39
CA GLY A 46 -3.27 -4.76 4.23
C GLY A 46 -4.20 -3.80 3.48
N ALA A 47 -4.79 -4.25 2.37
CA ALA A 47 -5.75 -3.47 1.60
C ALA A 47 -7.04 -3.19 2.40
N GLN A 48 -7.51 -4.15 3.19
CA GLN A 48 -8.65 -3.95 4.07
C GLN A 48 -8.34 -2.89 5.15
N GLN A 49 -7.18 -2.96 5.79
CA GLN A 49 -6.78 -1.97 6.80
C GLN A 49 -6.64 -0.57 6.20
N GLN A 50 -6.11 -0.45 4.98
CA GLN A 50 -6.07 0.82 4.27
C GLN A 50 -7.49 1.35 3.98
N ALA A 51 -8.41 0.48 3.54
CA ALA A 51 -9.81 0.86 3.30
C ALA A 51 -10.49 1.36 4.59
N LYS A 52 -10.19 0.72 5.73
CA LYS A 52 -10.67 1.15 7.06
C LYS A 52 -10.19 2.56 7.41
N GLN A 53 -8.92 2.86 7.18
CA GLN A 53 -8.35 4.19 7.43
C GLN A 53 -8.97 5.28 6.55
N LEU A 54 -9.39 4.94 5.32
CA LEU A 54 -10.02 5.87 4.38
C LEU A 54 -11.52 6.07 4.63
N ALA A 55 -12.18 5.19 5.37
CA ALA A 55 -13.63 5.22 5.54
C ALA A 55 -14.18 6.56 6.07
N PRO A 56 -13.56 7.25 7.06
CA PRO A 56 -14.03 8.56 7.51
C PRO A 56 -13.96 9.64 6.42
N GLN A 57 -12.88 9.66 5.64
CA GLN A 57 -12.70 10.62 4.55
C GLN A 57 -13.69 10.37 3.40
N VAL A 58 -14.00 9.11 3.12
CA VAL A 58 -15.04 8.74 2.14
C VAL A 58 -16.41 9.24 2.61
N LEU A 59 -16.74 9.04 3.90
CA LEU A 59 -17.99 9.55 4.47
C LEU A 59 -18.10 11.07 4.34
N GLU A 60 -17.04 11.80 4.68
CA GLU A 60 -16.98 13.26 4.54
C GLU A 60 -17.20 13.69 3.09
N ARG A 61 -16.49 13.07 2.14
CA ARG A 61 -16.64 13.36 0.71
C ARG A 61 -18.08 13.13 0.23
N GLN A 62 -18.72 12.04 0.66
CA GLN A 62 -20.10 11.74 0.29
C GLN A 62 -21.10 12.73 0.91
N LEU A 63 -20.85 13.18 2.14
CA LEU A 63 -21.65 14.22 2.78
C LEU A 63 -21.56 15.54 2.01
N VAL A 64 -20.37 15.96 1.61
CA VAL A 64 -20.16 17.17 0.80
C VAL A 64 -20.85 17.07 -0.55
N ALA A 65 -20.68 15.94 -1.25
CA ALA A 65 -21.25 15.69 -2.58
C ALA A 65 -22.78 15.49 -2.56
N ASN A 66 -23.40 15.31 -1.39
CA ASN A 66 -24.84 15.13 -1.27
C ASN A 66 -25.59 16.36 -1.81
N LYS A 67 -26.52 16.14 -2.75
CA LYS A 67 -27.32 17.19 -3.39
C LYS A 67 -28.73 17.33 -2.81
N THR A 68 -29.09 16.50 -1.84
CA THR A 68 -30.43 16.47 -1.25
C THR A 68 -30.53 17.31 0.02
N MET A 69 -29.39 17.60 0.66
CA MET A 69 -29.29 18.38 1.90
C MET A 69 -28.65 19.74 1.63
N SER A 70 -29.12 20.78 2.32
CA SER A 70 -28.43 22.07 2.38
C SER A 70 -27.16 21.98 3.22
N ASP A 71 -26.26 22.96 3.09
CA ASP A 71 -24.99 22.95 3.84
C ASP A 71 -25.21 23.02 5.36
N ALA A 72 -26.21 23.78 5.81
CA ALA A 72 -26.60 23.82 7.22
C ALA A 72 -27.08 22.44 7.72
N GLN A 73 -27.85 21.71 6.92
CA GLN A 73 -28.29 20.37 7.27
C GLN A 73 -27.12 19.38 7.30
N LYS A 74 -26.19 19.47 6.34
CA LYS A 74 -24.97 18.64 6.33
C LYS A 74 -24.15 18.84 7.60
N GLN A 75 -23.93 20.10 7.98
CA GLN A 75 -23.15 20.44 9.18
C GLN A 75 -23.82 19.97 10.47
N ALA A 76 -25.15 20.06 10.56
CA ALA A 76 -25.91 19.62 11.73
C ALA A 76 -25.84 18.11 11.97
N ILE A 77 -25.69 17.29 10.92
CA ILE A 77 -25.65 15.82 11.07
C ILE A 77 -24.25 15.24 11.29
N VAL A 78 -23.18 16.05 11.17
CA VAL A 78 -21.79 15.59 11.35
C VAL A 78 -21.59 14.87 12.69
N PRO A 79 -22.03 15.39 13.85
CA PRO A 79 -21.85 14.69 15.12
C PRO A 79 -22.56 13.33 15.16
N THR A 80 -23.78 13.24 14.61
CA THR A 80 -24.53 11.99 14.53
C THR A 80 -23.83 10.96 13.65
N LEU A 81 -23.26 11.38 12.52
CA LEU A 81 -22.49 10.52 11.63
C LEU A 81 -21.20 10.01 12.30
N GLN A 82 -20.50 10.89 13.03
CA GLN A 82 -19.30 10.54 13.78
C GLN A 82 -19.60 9.48 14.85
N GLU A 83 -20.67 9.68 15.63
CA GLU A 83 -21.05 8.79 16.72
C GLU A 83 -21.59 7.44 16.22
N ARG A 84 -22.42 7.43 15.17
CA ARG A 84 -23.24 6.25 14.82
C ARG A 84 -22.82 5.52 13.55
N SER A 85 -22.11 6.20 12.64
CA SER A 85 -21.87 5.68 11.29
C SER A 85 -20.40 5.39 11.00
N VAL A 86 -19.46 6.15 11.59
CA VAL A 86 -18.02 5.94 11.34
C VAL A 86 -17.60 4.52 11.68
N GLN A 87 -17.92 4.03 12.88
CA GLN A 87 -17.54 2.67 13.30
C GLN A 87 -18.13 1.60 12.38
N LYS A 88 -19.41 1.72 11.99
CA LYS A 88 -20.07 0.78 11.07
C LYS A 88 -19.43 0.75 9.70
N LEU A 89 -19.04 1.92 9.18
CA LEU A 89 -18.35 2.03 7.90
C LEU A 89 -16.95 1.44 7.96
N VAL A 90 -16.22 1.66 9.06
CA VAL A 90 -14.91 1.04 9.30
C VAL A 90 -15.04 -0.50 9.35
N GLU A 91 -16.03 -1.04 10.05
CA GLU A 91 -16.25 -2.50 10.09
C GLU A 91 -16.63 -3.10 8.73
N GLY A 92 -17.36 -2.34 7.90
CA GLY A 92 -17.74 -2.73 6.55
C GLY A 92 -16.64 -2.56 5.51
N ALA A 93 -15.67 -1.67 5.76
CA ALA A 93 -14.67 -1.28 4.78
C ALA A 93 -13.75 -2.44 4.39
N GLY A 94 -13.52 -2.57 3.07
CA GLY A 94 -12.53 -3.48 2.51
C GLY A 94 -12.87 -4.97 2.58
N LYS A 95 -14.10 -5.37 2.96
CA LYS A 95 -14.51 -6.80 2.98
C LYS A 95 -14.31 -7.53 1.65
N VAL A 96 -14.32 -6.80 0.53
CA VAL A 96 -14.03 -7.35 -0.80
C VAL A 96 -12.62 -7.95 -0.88
N PHE A 97 -11.64 -7.37 -0.18
CA PHE A 97 -10.24 -7.81 -0.19
C PHE A 97 -10.00 -9.10 0.60
N THR A 98 -10.98 -9.56 1.38
CA THR A 98 -10.91 -10.84 2.11
C THR A 98 -11.82 -11.91 1.48
N SER A 99 -12.50 -11.58 0.39
CA SER A 99 -13.42 -12.49 -0.31
C SER A 99 -12.68 -13.60 -1.06
N ASP A 100 -13.37 -14.72 -1.31
CA ASP A 100 -12.79 -15.81 -2.11
C ASP A 100 -12.57 -15.41 -3.56
N ALA A 101 -13.39 -14.51 -4.10
CA ALA A 101 -13.16 -13.91 -5.42
C ALA A 101 -11.82 -13.18 -5.48
N PHE A 102 -11.53 -12.32 -4.51
CA PHE A 102 -10.24 -11.62 -4.43
C PHE A 102 -9.07 -12.60 -4.30
N LYS A 103 -9.19 -13.63 -3.46
CA LYS A 103 -8.14 -14.66 -3.32
C LYS A 103 -7.86 -15.36 -4.65
N ASN A 104 -8.92 -15.76 -5.36
CA ASN A 104 -8.81 -16.42 -6.66
C ASN A 104 -8.13 -15.51 -7.70
N ASP A 105 -8.54 -14.24 -7.77
CA ASP A 105 -7.95 -13.25 -8.68
C ASP A 105 -6.48 -12.99 -8.34
N ALA A 106 -6.14 -12.88 -7.06
CA ALA A 106 -4.77 -12.67 -6.61
C ALA A 106 -3.86 -13.87 -6.95
N VAL A 107 -4.36 -15.10 -6.78
CA VAL A 107 -3.63 -16.30 -7.22
C VAL A 107 -3.45 -16.28 -8.74
N GLN A 108 -4.50 -16.01 -9.52
CA GLN A 108 -4.39 -15.92 -10.98
C GLN A 108 -3.38 -14.84 -11.42
N ALA A 109 -3.34 -13.71 -10.74
CA ALA A 109 -2.38 -12.65 -10.99
C ALA A 109 -0.93 -13.11 -10.73
N GLN A 110 -0.70 -13.93 -9.69
CA GLN A 110 0.60 -14.55 -9.45
C GLN A 110 0.98 -15.51 -10.58
N TYR A 111 0.06 -16.35 -11.05
CA TYR A 111 0.30 -17.22 -12.21
C TYR A 111 0.69 -16.43 -13.45
N ALA A 112 -0.05 -15.37 -13.76
CA ALA A 112 0.23 -14.50 -14.90
C ALA A 112 1.60 -13.82 -14.77
N ALA A 113 1.94 -13.31 -13.59
CA ALA A 113 3.21 -12.64 -13.34
C ALA A 113 4.40 -13.59 -13.50
N TYR A 114 4.39 -14.76 -12.84
CA TYR A 114 5.47 -15.74 -13.00
C TYR A 114 5.55 -16.28 -14.43
N GLY A 115 4.40 -16.53 -15.06
CA GLY A 115 4.32 -16.95 -16.45
C GLY A 115 4.89 -15.94 -17.44
N LYS A 116 4.81 -14.64 -17.13
CA LYS A 116 5.34 -13.56 -17.97
C LYS A 116 6.83 -13.33 -17.80
N PHE A 117 7.33 -13.34 -16.56
CA PHE A 117 8.69 -12.86 -16.26
C PHE A 117 9.75 -13.96 -16.15
N TYR A 118 9.35 -15.22 -16.00
CA TYR A 118 10.29 -16.33 -15.85
C TYR A 118 10.01 -17.43 -16.87
N THR A 119 11.06 -18.10 -17.32
CA THR A 119 10.98 -19.35 -18.06
C THR A 119 10.60 -20.51 -17.13
N THR A 120 10.17 -21.64 -17.69
CA THR A 120 9.80 -22.84 -16.91
C THR A 120 10.98 -23.36 -16.08
N ASP A 121 12.21 -23.32 -16.62
CA ASP A 121 13.39 -23.81 -15.92
C ASP A 121 13.83 -22.88 -14.80
N GLU A 122 13.72 -21.56 -14.98
CA GLU A 122 13.95 -20.59 -13.89
C GLU A 122 12.94 -20.77 -12.76
N ILE A 123 11.67 -21.02 -13.08
CA ILE A 123 10.63 -21.31 -12.08
C ILE A 123 10.99 -22.58 -11.30
N LYS A 124 11.42 -23.65 -11.97
CA LYS A 124 11.88 -24.88 -11.30
C LYS A 124 13.11 -24.62 -10.42
N GLY A 125 14.05 -23.80 -10.87
CA GLY A 125 15.22 -23.38 -10.11
C GLY A 125 14.85 -22.60 -8.84
N LEU A 126 13.92 -21.64 -8.96
CA LEU A 126 13.37 -20.91 -7.81
C LEU A 126 12.68 -21.86 -6.82
N THR A 127 11.89 -22.81 -7.31
CA THR A 127 11.23 -23.81 -6.47
C THR A 127 12.26 -24.65 -5.71
N ALA A 128 13.32 -25.11 -6.36
CA ALA A 128 14.39 -25.87 -5.72
C ALA A 128 15.09 -25.05 -4.62
N PHE A 129 15.40 -23.78 -4.91
CA PHE A 129 15.95 -22.86 -3.92
C PHE A 129 15.01 -22.69 -2.73
N TYR A 130 13.74 -22.33 -2.95
CA TYR A 130 12.79 -22.07 -1.88
C TYR A 130 12.44 -23.31 -1.06
N LYS A 131 12.54 -24.52 -1.62
CA LYS A 131 12.41 -25.78 -0.85
C LYS A 131 13.64 -26.10 0.00
N SER A 132 14.81 -25.51 -0.27
CA SER A 132 16.02 -25.73 0.53
C SER A 132 15.93 -25.08 1.92
N ALA A 133 16.74 -25.54 2.88
CA ALA A 133 16.82 -24.94 4.21
C ALA A 133 17.21 -23.45 4.17
N VAL A 134 18.11 -23.07 3.25
CA VAL A 134 18.51 -21.68 3.06
C VAL A 134 17.38 -20.85 2.46
N GLY A 135 16.66 -21.36 1.45
CA GLY A 135 15.52 -20.66 0.86
C GLY A 135 14.36 -20.47 1.84
N GLN A 136 14.08 -21.48 2.67
CA GLN A 136 13.10 -21.35 3.75
C GLN A 136 13.51 -20.33 4.82
N LYS A 137 14.81 -20.27 5.16
CA LYS A 137 15.33 -19.22 6.04
C LYS A 137 15.21 -17.85 5.37
N TYR A 138 15.54 -17.74 4.09
CA TYR A 138 15.46 -16.52 3.31
C TYR A 138 14.05 -15.93 3.32
N ILE A 139 13.00 -16.72 3.03
CA ILE A 139 11.60 -16.24 3.10
C ILE A 139 11.27 -15.67 4.48
N LYS A 140 11.77 -16.28 5.55
CA LYS A 140 11.45 -15.87 6.93
C LYS A 140 12.13 -14.57 7.37
N VAL A 141 13.36 -14.31 6.90
CA VAL A 141 14.17 -13.20 7.44
C VAL A 141 14.45 -12.09 6.44
N GLN A 142 14.25 -12.28 5.14
CA GLN A 142 14.60 -11.28 4.14
C GLN A 142 13.92 -9.93 4.39
N ASP A 143 12.69 -9.95 4.91
CA ASP A 143 11.90 -8.76 5.21
C ASP A 143 12.47 -8.02 6.43
N GLN A 144 12.91 -8.78 7.44
CA GLN A 144 13.55 -8.24 8.64
C GLN A 144 14.90 -7.61 8.31
N VAL A 145 15.70 -8.27 7.46
CA VAL A 145 16.97 -7.70 6.97
C VAL A 145 16.74 -6.35 6.29
N GLY A 146 15.73 -6.25 5.42
CA GLY A 146 15.36 -4.98 4.79
C GLY A 146 14.90 -3.92 5.80
N GLN A 147 14.09 -4.31 6.78
CA GLN A 147 13.61 -3.41 7.84
C GLN A 147 14.75 -2.90 8.73
N GLU A 148 15.72 -3.74 9.09
CA GLU A 148 16.88 -3.33 9.90
C GLU A 148 17.75 -2.32 9.14
N VAL A 149 18.00 -2.56 7.85
CA VAL A 149 18.79 -1.64 7.01
C VAL A 149 18.09 -0.29 6.89
N VAL A 150 16.82 -0.27 6.50
CA VAL A 150 16.06 0.98 6.36
C VAL A 150 15.89 1.67 7.71
N GLY A 151 15.58 0.92 8.76
CA GLY A 151 15.42 1.44 10.12
C GLY A 151 16.68 2.14 10.62
N GLY A 152 17.85 1.52 10.44
CA GLY A 152 19.14 2.12 10.82
C GLY A 152 19.46 3.38 10.02
N LEU A 153 19.20 3.39 8.71
CA LEU A 153 19.37 4.58 7.88
C LEU A 153 18.42 5.71 8.31
N MET A 154 17.15 5.39 8.55
CA MET A 154 16.15 6.36 9.00
C MET A 154 16.50 6.94 10.37
N GLN A 155 16.92 6.11 11.32
CA GLN A 155 17.39 6.58 12.63
C GLN A 155 18.56 7.56 12.51
N LYS A 156 19.47 7.33 11.55
CA LYS A 156 20.63 8.19 11.33
C LYS A 156 20.30 9.49 10.59
N TYR A 157 19.51 9.43 9.53
CA TYR A 157 19.34 10.54 8.60
C TYR A 157 18.04 11.34 8.79
N MET A 158 16.99 10.76 9.39
CA MET A 158 15.74 11.48 9.63
C MET A 158 15.93 12.73 10.52
N PRO A 159 16.69 12.69 11.63
CA PRO A 159 16.90 13.89 12.45
C PRO A 159 17.61 15.02 11.69
N GLN A 160 18.56 14.68 10.82
CA GLN A 160 19.29 15.65 9.99
C GLN A 160 18.36 16.28 8.94
N SER A 161 17.50 15.47 8.32
CA SER A 161 16.48 15.95 7.38
C SER A 161 15.49 16.92 8.04
N ILE A 162 15.03 16.58 9.25
CA ILE A 162 14.14 17.44 10.05
C ILE A 162 14.85 18.75 10.40
N ASP A 163 16.08 18.70 10.92
CA ASP A 163 16.86 19.91 11.28
C ASP A 163 17.05 20.84 10.08
N ALA A 164 17.42 20.31 8.92
CA ALA A 164 17.57 21.10 7.69
C ALA A 164 16.24 21.74 7.26
N THR A 165 15.15 20.98 7.32
CA THR A 165 13.81 21.48 6.96
C THR A 165 13.33 22.54 7.95
N SER A 166 13.55 22.36 9.25
CA SER A 166 13.22 23.33 10.29
C SER A 166 13.97 24.64 10.08
N LYS A 167 15.28 24.59 9.80
CA LYS A 167 16.07 25.80 9.50
C LYS A 167 15.56 26.56 8.28
N GLN A 168 15.14 25.83 7.24
CA GLN A 168 14.56 26.45 6.06
C GLN A 168 13.20 27.09 6.38
N ALA A 169 12.34 26.40 7.14
CA ALA A 169 11.06 26.95 7.57
C ALA A 169 11.24 28.23 8.41
N ASP A 170 12.20 28.27 9.31
CA ASP A 170 12.53 29.46 10.11
C ASP A 170 12.94 30.65 9.22
N ALA A 171 13.74 30.39 8.17
CA ALA A 171 14.15 31.41 7.22
C ALA A 171 12.96 31.97 6.42
N GLU A 172 12.06 31.09 5.95
CA GLU A 172 10.84 31.49 5.24
C GLU A 172 9.89 32.30 6.14
N ILE A 173 9.70 31.89 7.39
CA ILE A 173 8.89 32.63 8.38
C ILE A 173 9.50 34.01 8.61
N ALA A 174 10.83 34.10 8.78
CA ALA A 174 11.50 35.38 8.98
C ALA A 174 11.38 36.30 7.75
N ALA A 175 11.44 35.75 6.54
CA ALA A 175 11.23 36.50 5.30
C ALA A 175 9.78 37.01 5.21
N ALA A 176 8.79 36.15 5.46
CA ALA A 176 7.39 36.51 5.47
C ALA A 176 7.08 37.60 6.50
N ALA A 177 7.63 37.49 7.72
CA ALA A 177 7.46 38.47 8.79
C ALA A 177 8.03 39.86 8.42
N LYS A 178 9.14 39.91 7.68
CA LYS A 178 9.71 41.19 7.18
C LYS A 178 8.85 41.81 6.08
N SER A 179 8.18 41.00 5.27
CA SER A 179 7.26 41.46 4.22
C SER A 179 5.85 41.76 4.72
N ALA A 180 5.52 41.41 5.97
CA ALA A 180 4.20 41.67 6.53
C ALA A 180 3.97 43.18 6.69
N PRO A 181 2.83 43.72 6.19
CA PRO A 181 2.54 45.14 6.30
C PRO A 181 2.43 45.55 7.79
N LYS A 182 3.11 46.65 8.18
CA LYS A 182 3.01 47.20 9.53
C LYS A 182 1.55 47.53 9.82
N ALA A 183 1.02 47.00 10.93
CA ALA A 183 -0.33 47.29 11.38
C ALA A 183 -0.55 48.82 11.46
N PRO A 184 -1.71 49.33 11.04
CA PRO A 184 -1.99 50.77 11.10
C PRO A 184 -1.94 51.24 12.56
N ALA A 185 -1.21 52.33 12.80
CA ALA A 185 -1.10 52.95 14.11
C ALA A 185 -2.50 53.32 14.61
N LYS A 186 -2.90 52.77 15.77
CA LYS A 186 -4.13 53.17 16.47
C LYS A 186 -4.03 54.66 16.79
N LYS A 187 -4.95 55.46 16.24
CA LYS A 187 -5.23 56.84 16.66
C LYS A 187 -6.21 56.82 17.82
#